data_AF-A0A7Z9KSQ2-F1
#
_entry.id   AF-A0A7Z9KSQ2-F1
#
_cell.length_a   1.000
_cell.length_b   1.000
_cell.length_c   1.000
_cell.angle_alpha   90.00
_cell.angle_beta   90.00
_cell.angle_gamma   90.00
#
_symmetry.space_group_name_H-M   'P 1'
#
loop_
_entity.id
_entity.type
_entity.pdbx_description
1 polymer ?
#
loop_
_entity_poly.entity_id
_entity_poly.type
_entity_poly.pdbx_seq_one_letter_code
_entity_poly.pdbx_strand_id
1 'polypeptide(L)'
;MRKIAGLEWEVVPTPGCTNGASSYVVDFNGLRLAFVGELICGPGCTSRLAPLQYNYNDFTGAVNVWRSCYRLLETKPDMLLPSLGQPIDRPEQALQLLRDNLKLLDGISPGFIDQLNDPDDDDIEEVLPHLYRSKYSGAETNFVISDSGKVMAIDYGYNMSAYQSPGKQHLSNRRPFLHGIKGLKKRLGIDRIDTVLVSHFHDDHVNGIPMLQRVFGTEVWAGVHFSDILENPAYYDRPCLWHEPISVSRHLPNEHVTYWENIPIQLYPMSGHTRFSTLICFEVDGKRVVHTGDQIFFSTPSGLPFDKDAKSFTNHVYKNGLDLGCYKQTLKLLRDFQPNWVLTGHTRPYQTSPEWYQVIEKGANAFDEVHLRLMLLDEDGVHFGAESQGGKLNPYQLHLPAGGEAEFEGWILNPFPIPEKAVIKLVGPDDWESQVVEVELKPREQKEIRISISPPNGSCCRRQPIGLDLTVGGRPFGQVAEALVTVGVPKF
;
A
#
# COMPACT_ATOMS: atom_id res chain seq x y z
N MET A 1 19.59 -14.66 2.30
CA MET A 1 19.81 -16.11 2.04
C MET A 1 19.03 -16.94 3.04
N ARG A 2 18.69 -18.19 2.70
CA ARG A 2 18.02 -19.13 3.62
C ARG A 2 18.74 -20.48 3.62
N LYS A 3 18.91 -21.09 4.80
CA LYS A 3 19.54 -22.41 4.92
C LYS A 3 18.49 -23.51 4.89
N ILE A 4 18.57 -24.42 3.92
CA ILE A 4 17.64 -25.55 3.75
C ILE A 4 18.47 -26.80 3.48
N ALA A 5 18.22 -27.87 4.25
CA ALA A 5 18.96 -29.14 4.14
C ALA A 5 20.49 -28.98 4.18
N GLY A 6 21.00 -28.01 4.96
CA GLY A 6 22.43 -27.73 5.07
C GLY A 6 23.02 -26.83 3.99
N LEU A 7 22.25 -26.49 2.94
CA LEU A 7 22.67 -25.64 1.83
C LEU A 7 22.17 -24.21 2.00
N GLU A 8 22.95 -23.24 1.55
CA GLU A 8 22.57 -21.83 1.51
C GLU A 8 21.94 -21.48 0.17
N TRP A 9 20.68 -21.05 0.22
CA TRP A 9 19.89 -20.69 -0.94
C TRP A 9 19.71 -19.18 -1.03
N GLU A 10 20.01 -18.64 -2.20
CA GLU A 10 19.66 -17.30 -2.61
C GLU A 10 18.41 -17.36 -3.49
N VAL A 11 17.41 -16.53 -3.16
CA VAL A 11 16.19 -16.40 -3.94
C VAL A 11 16.34 -15.17 -4.83
N VAL A 12 16.34 -15.36 -6.14
CA VAL A 12 16.46 -14.30 -7.13
C VAL A 12 15.11 -14.08 -7.79
N PRO A 13 14.45 -12.92 -7.61
CA PRO A 13 13.21 -12.62 -8.31
C PRO A 13 13.42 -12.65 -9.83
N THR A 14 12.67 -13.50 -10.54
CA THR A 14 12.79 -13.64 -12.00
C THR A 14 11.42 -13.62 -12.70
N PRO A 15 10.59 -12.57 -12.49
CA PRO A 15 9.33 -12.42 -13.22
C PRO A 15 9.56 -12.47 -14.74
N GLY A 16 8.58 -13.02 -15.46
CA GLY A 16 8.66 -13.25 -16.90
C GLY A 16 7.44 -14.02 -17.40
N CYS A 17 7.52 -15.34 -17.50
CA CYS A 17 6.37 -16.17 -17.88
C CYS A 17 5.22 -16.11 -16.85
N THR A 18 5.55 -15.84 -15.59
CA THR A 18 4.57 -15.49 -14.56
C THR A 18 5.12 -14.34 -13.70
N ASN A 19 4.22 -13.58 -13.07
CA ASN A 19 4.60 -12.50 -12.15
C ASN A 19 5.34 -13.02 -10.92
N GLY A 20 4.96 -14.20 -10.44
CA GLY A 20 5.52 -14.84 -9.24
C GLY A 20 6.82 -15.61 -9.47
N ALA A 21 7.29 -15.74 -10.73
CA ALA A 21 8.48 -16.52 -11.05
C ALA A 21 9.71 -16.06 -10.26
N SER A 22 10.46 -17.03 -9.75
CA SER A 22 11.66 -16.82 -8.96
C SER A 22 12.66 -17.92 -9.30
N SER A 23 13.94 -17.56 -9.30
CA SER A 23 15.06 -18.48 -9.47
C SER A 23 15.71 -18.73 -8.12
N TYR A 24 16.36 -19.89 -8.00
CA TYR A 24 17.02 -20.32 -6.76
C TYR A 24 18.47 -20.63 -7.06
N VAL A 25 19.38 -19.94 -6.36
CA VAL A 25 20.83 -20.09 -6.53
C VAL A 25 21.41 -20.77 -5.30
N VAL A 26 22.30 -21.75 -5.51
CA VAL A 26 22.91 -22.55 -4.44
C VAL A 26 24.32 -22.95 -4.83
N ASP A 27 25.23 -22.92 -3.85
CA ASP A 27 26.56 -23.49 -4.02
C ASP A 27 26.53 -24.99 -3.65
N PHE A 28 26.84 -25.85 -4.61
CA PHE A 28 26.80 -27.30 -4.45
C PHE A 28 27.97 -27.96 -5.19
N ASN A 29 28.75 -28.78 -4.48
CA ASN A 29 29.94 -29.46 -5.02
C ASN A 29 30.95 -28.51 -5.71
N GLY A 30 31.12 -27.30 -5.19
CA GLY A 30 32.04 -26.30 -5.75
C GLY A 30 31.51 -25.59 -7.00
N LEU A 31 30.25 -25.80 -7.38
CA LEU A 31 29.57 -25.09 -8.45
C LEU A 31 28.44 -24.22 -7.89
N ARG A 32 28.32 -23.01 -8.43
CA ARG A 32 27.19 -22.12 -8.19
C ARG A 32 26.08 -22.41 -9.20
N LEU A 33 25.07 -23.14 -8.77
CA LEU A 33 23.97 -23.59 -9.63
C LEU A 33 22.78 -22.65 -9.52
N ALA A 34 22.16 -22.28 -10.64
CA ALA A 34 20.93 -21.49 -10.68
C ALA A 34 19.77 -22.27 -11.31
N PHE A 35 18.75 -22.59 -10.51
CA PHE A 35 17.49 -23.13 -11.00
C PHE A 35 16.61 -21.99 -11.50
N VAL A 36 16.39 -21.90 -12.81
CA VAL A 36 15.83 -20.70 -13.48
C VAL A 36 14.42 -20.86 -14.03
N GLY A 37 13.78 -22.01 -13.77
CA GLY A 37 12.39 -22.24 -14.19
C GLY A 37 12.22 -22.10 -15.71
N GLU A 38 11.26 -21.28 -16.14
CA GLU A 38 10.97 -21.02 -17.56
C GLU A 38 11.60 -19.73 -18.10
N LEU A 39 12.46 -19.05 -17.32
CA LEU A 39 13.09 -17.80 -17.76
C LEU A 39 13.85 -17.95 -19.08
N ILE A 40 14.53 -19.08 -19.24
CA ILE A 40 15.34 -19.47 -20.40
C ILE A 40 15.22 -21.00 -20.56
N CYS A 41 15.19 -21.52 -21.79
CA CYS A 41 15.14 -22.98 -22.04
C CYS A 41 16.32 -23.52 -22.86
N GLY A 42 17.18 -22.62 -23.32
CA GLY A 42 18.39 -22.89 -24.08
C GLY A 42 19.11 -21.57 -24.36
N PRO A 43 20.34 -21.59 -24.93
CA PRO A 43 21.08 -20.37 -25.19
C PRO A 43 20.27 -19.36 -26.02
N GLY A 44 19.93 -18.22 -25.41
CA GLY A 44 19.26 -17.12 -26.10
C GLY A 44 17.75 -17.23 -26.30
N CYS A 45 17.05 -18.24 -25.75
CA CYS A 45 15.63 -18.42 -26.03
C CYS A 45 14.78 -18.79 -24.79
N THR A 46 13.53 -18.32 -24.81
CA THR A 46 12.46 -18.80 -23.92
C THR A 46 11.67 -19.90 -24.62
N SER A 47 10.96 -20.73 -23.85
CA SER A 47 10.14 -21.82 -24.40
C SER A 47 8.92 -21.31 -25.16
N ARG A 48 8.38 -20.15 -24.74
CA ARG A 48 7.13 -19.56 -25.21
C ARG A 48 7.20 -18.04 -25.09
N LEU A 49 6.57 -17.32 -26.03
CA LEU A 49 6.40 -15.86 -25.97
C LEU A 49 5.03 -15.43 -25.44
N ALA A 50 3.96 -16.20 -25.70
CA ALA A 50 2.60 -15.84 -25.32
C ALA A 50 2.42 -15.48 -23.82
N PRO A 51 3.06 -16.17 -22.86
CA PRO A 51 2.95 -15.80 -21.44
C PRO A 51 3.57 -14.44 -21.08
N LEU A 52 4.38 -13.86 -21.97
CA LEU A 52 5.01 -12.56 -21.75
C LEU A 52 4.08 -11.38 -22.09
N GLN A 53 2.90 -11.66 -22.66
CA GLN A 53 1.84 -10.67 -22.83
C GLN A 53 1.02 -10.61 -21.53
N TYR A 54 1.23 -9.56 -20.76
CA TYR A 54 0.53 -9.37 -19.49
C TYR A 54 -0.76 -8.58 -19.69
N ASN A 55 -0.81 -7.74 -20.73
CA ASN A 55 -1.94 -6.92 -21.09
C ASN A 55 -2.35 -7.17 -22.54
N TYR A 56 -3.41 -6.49 -22.96
CA TYR A 56 -3.87 -6.55 -24.34
C TYR A 56 -2.79 -5.96 -25.26
N ASN A 57 -2.28 -6.81 -26.17
CA ASN A 57 -1.32 -6.42 -27.21
C ASN A 57 -0.03 -5.77 -26.68
N ASP A 58 0.61 -6.38 -25.68
CA ASP A 58 1.86 -5.90 -25.09
C ASP A 58 2.96 -6.99 -25.01
N PHE A 59 4.12 -6.61 -24.44
CA PHE A 59 5.21 -7.51 -24.06
C PHE A 59 5.83 -7.14 -22.70
N THR A 60 5.02 -6.65 -21.75
CA THR A 60 5.48 -6.27 -20.41
C THR A 60 6.23 -7.40 -19.68
N GLY A 61 5.82 -8.66 -19.87
CA GLY A 61 6.54 -9.81 -19.35
C GLY A 61 7.95 -9.96 -19.91
N ALA A 62 8.18 -9.56 -21.17
CA ALA A 62 9.51 -9.60 -21.78
C ALA A 62 10.45 -8.52 -21.21
N VAL A 63 9.92 -7.33 -20.87
CA VAL A 63 10.67 -6.32 -20.11
C VAL A 63 11.10 -6.88 -18.75
N ASN A 64 10.22 -7.64 -18.10
CA ASN A 64 10.56 -8.34 -16.87
C ASN A 64 11.63 -9.44 -17.08
N VAL A 65 11.58 -10.21 -18.17
CA VAL A 65 12.63 -11.18 -18.53
C VAL A 65 13.98 -10.49 -18.68
N TRP A 66 14.03 -9.33 -19.35
CA TRP A 66 15.26 -8.53 -19.48
C TRP A 66 15.88 -8.20 -18.12
N ARG A 67 15.07 -7.66 -17.19
CA ARG A 67 15.49 -7.31 -15.82
C ARG A 67 15.85 -8.55 -14.99
N SER A 68 15.19 -9.68 -15.25
CA SER A 68 15.47 -10.96 -14.60
C SER A 68 16.80 -11.57 -15.05
N CYS A 69 17.15 -11.45 -16.33
CA CYS A 69 18.48 -11.81 -16.83
C CYS A 69 19.57 -10.97 -16.16
N TYR A 70 19.37 -9.65 -16.04
CA TYR A 70 20.29 -8.77 -15.33
C TYR A 70 20.56 -9.26 -13.89
N ARG A 71 19.51 -9.49 -13.10
CA ARG A 71 19.64 -9.97 -11.71
C ARG A 71 20.36 -11.32 -11.60
N LEU A 72 20.10 -12.25 -12.52
CA LEU A 72 20.80 -13.54 -12.51
C LEU A 72 22.28 -13.43 -12.86
N LEU A 73 22.64 -12.54 -13.79
CA LEU A 73 24.04 -12.28 -14.12
C LEU A 73 24.83 -11.80 -12.89
N GLU A 74 24.22 -10.99 -12.02
CA GLU A 74 24.84 -10.54 -10.77
C GLU A 74 25.18 -11.69 -9.81
N THR A 75 24.39 -12.77 -9.86
CA THR A 75 24.66 -13.96 -9.03
C THR A 75 25.82 -14.81 -9.53
N LYS A 76 26.37 -14.53 -10.72
CA LYS A 76 27.51 -15.23 -11.33
C LYS A 76 27.40 -16.76 -11.24
N PRO A 77 26.30 -17.38 -11.71
CA PRO A 77 26.18 -18.82 -11.67
C PRO A 77 27.20 -19.46 -12.61
N ASP A 78 27.64 -20.67 -12.28
CA ASP A 78 28.44 -21.53 -13.15
C ASP A 78 27.57 -22.33 -14.12
N MET A 79 26.31 -22.58 -13.76
CA MET A 79 25.37 -23.35 -14.57
C MET A 79 23.92 -22.90 -14.35
N LEU A 80 23.14 -22.81 -15.43
CA LEU A 80 21.68 -22.65 -15.35
C LEU A 80 20.99 -24.00 -15.51
N LEU A 81 19.98 -24.23 -14.69
CA LEU A 81 19.14 -25.41 -14.68
C LEU A 81 17.70 -24.99 -15.00
N PRO A 82 17.32 -24.94 -16.28
CA PRO A 82 15.97 -24.59 -16.67
C PRO A 82 15.01 -25.76 -16.43
N SER A 83 13.73 -25.45 -16.23
CA SER A 83 12.66 -26.46 -16.12
C SER A 83 12.30 -27.10 -17.46
N LEU A 84 12.64 -26.42 -18.57
CA LEU A 84 12.46 -26.87 -19.94
C LEU A 84 13.82 -26.76 -20.64
N GLY A 85 14.30 -27.85 -21.23
CA GLY A 85 15.59 -27.88 -21.93
C GLY A 85 16.69 -28.61 -21.14
N GLN A 86 17.92 -28.45 -21.59
CA GLN A 86 19.11 -29.06 -20.98
C GLN A 86 19.83 -28.06 -20.07
N PRO A 87 20.64 -28.53 -19.11
CA PRO A 87 21.55 -27.67 -18.36
C PRO A 87 22.42 -26.79 -19.27
N ILE A 88 22.64 -25.54 -18.88
CA ILE A 88 23.40 -24.54 -19.65
C ILE A 88 24.70 -24.24 -18.89
N ASP A 89 25.84 -24.63 -19.46
CA ASP A 89 27.19 -24.51 -18.90
C ASP A 89 27.88 -23.16 -19.19
N ARG A 90 27.27 -22.31 -20.03
CA ARG A 90 27.72 -20.95 -20.35
C ARG A 90 26.64 -19.92 -20.01
N PRO A 91 26.34 -19.72 -18.71
CA PRO A 91 25.24 -18.89 -18.23
C PRO A 91 25.28 -17.45 -18.75
N GLU A 92 26.43 -16.77 -18.61
CA GLU A 92 26.61 -15.38 -19.03
C GLU A 92 26.32 -15.20 -20.52
N GLN A 93 26.93 -16.05 -21.36
CA GLN A 93 26.71 -16.03 -22.80
C GLN A 93 25.23 -16.28 -23.16
N ALA A 94 24.59 -17.24 -22.51
CA ALA A 94 23.20 -17.60 -22.77
C ALA A 94 22.21 -16.50 -22.38
N LEU A 95 22.40 -15.87 -21.21
CA LEU A 95 21.55 -14.77 -20.73
C LEU A 95 21.77 -13.48 -21.54
N GLN A 96 23.00 -13.16 -21.92
CA GLN A 96 23.29 -12.01 -22.76
C GLN A 96 22.67 -12.20 -24.16
N LEU A 97 22.81 -13.39 -24.75
CA LEU A 97 22.15 -13.70 -26.02
C LEU A 97 20.63 -13.61 -25.92
N LEU A 98 20.04 -14.00 -24.78
CA LEU A 98 18.59 -13.89 -24.57
C LEU A 98 18.18 -12.42 -24.54
N ARG A 99 18.91 -11.58 -23.80
CA ARG A 99 18.68 -10.12 -23.77
C ARG A 99 18.77 -9.52 -25.18
N ASP A 100 19.77 -9.89 -25.97
CA ASP A 100 19.90 -9.39 -27.34
C ASP A 100 18.77 -9.87 -28.24
N ASN A 101 18.35 -11.13 -28.13
CA ASN A 101 17.22 -11.67 -28.91
C ASN A 101 15.88 -11.03 -28.53
N LEU A 102 15.66 -10.62 -27.28
CA LEU A 102 14.44 -9.91 -26.87
C LEU A 102 14.24 -8.60 -27.64
N LYS A 103 15.32 -7.94 -28.11
CA LYS A 103 15.23 -6.71 -28.91
C LYS A 103 14.51 -6.93 -30.24
N LEU A 104 14.46 -8.16 -30.76
CA LEU A 104 13.71 -8.49 -31.98
C LEU A 104 12.20 -8.23 -31.84
N LEU A 105 11.68 -8.18 -30.62
CA LEU A 105 10.26 -7.84 -30.37
C LEU A 105 9.90 -6.45 -30.86
N ASP A 106 10.86 -5.53 -30.99
CA ASP A 106 10.63 -4.19 -31.54
C ASP A 106 10.10 -4.23 -32.98
N GLY A 107 10.52 -5.23 -33.77
CA GLY A 107 10.04 -5.42 -35.14
C GLY A 107 8.55 -5.76 -35.25
N ILE A 108 7.92 -6.20 -34.17
CA ILE A 108 6.47 -6.48 -34.09
C ILE A 108 5.75 -5.63 -33.03
N SER A 109 6.49 -4.84 -32.25
CA SER A 109 5.99 -3.94 -31.22
C SER A 109 6.88 -2.69 -31.16
N PRO A 110 6.70 -1.73 -32.07
CA PRO A 110 7.57 -0.56 -32.17
C PRO A 110 7.64 0.23 -30.86
N GLY A 111 8.86 0.59 -30.42
CA GLY A 111 9.10 1.27 -29.14
C GLY A 111 9.26 0.30 -27.97
N PHE A 112 9.39 -1.01 -28.23
CA PHE A 112 9.68 -1.99 -27.19
C PHE A 112 11.07 -1.79 -26.61
N ILE A 113 12.07 -1.50 -27.45
CA ILE A 113 13.46 -1.32 -26.99
C ILE A 113 13.57 -0.15 -26.00
N ASP A 114 12.78 0.91 -26.16
CA ASP A 114 12.79 2.08 -25.27
C ASP A 114 12.36 1.75 -23.83
N GLN A 115 11.70 0.62 -23.62
CA GLN A 115 11.28 0.13 -22.31
C GLN A 115 12.37 -0.71 -21.61
N LEU A 116 13.42 -1.12 -22.34
CA LEU A 116 14.49 -1.96 -21.82
C LEU A 116 15.52 -1.12 -21.09
N ASN A 117 15.43 -1.10 -19.77
CA ASN A 117 16.38 -0.43 -18.90
C ASN A 117 16.95 -1.41 -17.86
N ASP A 118 18.23 -1.24 -17.56
CA ASP A 118 18.85 -1.95 -16.45
C ASP A 118 18.53 -1.24 -15.13
N PRO A 119 18.34 -1.99 -14.03
CA PRO A 119 18.25 -1.38 -12.70
C PRO A 119 19.54 -0.63 -12.34
N ASP A 120 19.43 0.54 -11.71
CA ASP A 120 20.59 1.26 -11.16
C ASP A 120 21.00 0.61 -9.82
N ASP A 121 22.30 0.37 -9.64
CA ASP A 121 22.84 -0.11 -8.37
C ASP A 121 22.85 0.95 -7.28
N ASP A 122 22.87 2.23 -7.68
CA ASP A 122 22.73 3.36 -6.78
C ASP A 122 21.29 3.87 -6.80
N ASP A 123 20.36 3.11 -6.22
CA ASP A 123 18.93 3.38 -6.30
C ASP A 123 18.40 4.38 -5.26
N ILE A 124 19.28 5.17 -4.64
CA ILE A 124 18.92 6.24 -3.69
C ILE A 124 19.49 7.61 -4.09
N GLU A 125 18.78 8.65 -3.67
CA GLU A 125 19.16 10.05 -3.85
C GLU A 125 19.15 10.75 -2.48
N GLU A 126 20.18 11.55 -2.22
CA GLU A 126 20.32 12.33 -0.98
C GLU A 126 19.41 13.56 -1.01
N VAL A 127 18.69 13.78 0.09
CA VAL A 127 17.83 14.97 0.31
C VAL A 127 18.47 15.88 1.35
N LEU A 128 18.91 15.28 2.47
CA LEU A 128 19.75 15.87 3.51
C LEU A 128 20.80 14.84 3.93
N PRO A 129 21.87 15.22 4.66
CA PRO A 129 22.92 14.28 5.07
C PRO A 129 22.43 12.98 5.72
N HIS A 130 21.33 13.04 6.50
CA HIS A 130 20.71 11.87 7.14
C HIS A 130 19.33 11.54 6.57
N LEU A 131 18.97 12.05 5.39
CA LEU A 131 17.69 11.80 4.74
C LEU A 131 17.88 11.49 3.25
N TYR A 132 17.46 10.30 2.84
CA TYR A 132 17.52 9.84 1.46
C TYR A 132 16.11 9.50 0.95
N ARG A 133 15.98 9.38 -0.37
CA ARG A 133 14.79 8.84 -1.04
C ARG A 133 15.17 7.67 -1.95
N SER A 134 14.23 6.76 -2.17
CA SER A 134 14.31 5.80 -3.26
C SER A 134 14.09 6.51 -4.60
N LYS A 135 14.88 6.16 -5.63
CA LYS A 135 14.75 6.74 -6.98
C LYS A 135 13.56 6.16 -7.76
N TYR A 136 13.18 4.92 -7.46
CA TYR A 136 12.28 4.14 -8.31
C TYR A 136 11.07 3.58 -7.57
N SER A 137 10.74 4.12 -6.42
CA SER A 137 9.54 3.74 -5.71
C SER A 137 8.30 4.39 -6.38
N GLY A 138 7.21 3.63 -6.52
CA GLY A 138 5.98 4.12 -7.17
C GLY A 138 5.24 5.13 -6.29
N ALA A 139 5.09 4.78 -5.02
CA ALA A 139 4.96 5.73 -3.93
C ALA A 139 6.35 6.03 -3.36
N GLU A 140 6.63 7.25 -2.95
CA GLU A 140 7.91 7.67 -2.37
C GLU A 140 8.22 6.84 -1.11
N THR A 141 9.49 6.46 -0.99
CA THR A 141 10.02 5.82 0.21
C THR A 141 11.24 6.62 0.62
N ASN A 142 11.21 7.14 1.84
CA ASN A 142 12.31 7.93 2.40
C ASN A 142 13.08 7.11 3.42
N PHE A 143 14.38 7.32 3.53
CA PHE A 143 15.26 6.67 4.49
C PHE A 143 15.87 7.72 5.40
N VAL A 144 15.56 7.64 6.70
CA VAL A 144 16.18 8.44 7.76
C VAL A 144 17.30 7.61 8.37
N ILE A 145 18.51 8.16 8.39
CA ILE A 145 19.71 7.50 8.91
C ILE A 145 20.03 8.09 10.27
N SER A 146 20.13 7.25 11.30
CA SER A 146 20.56 7.68 12.64
C SER A 146 22.08 7.77 12.73
N ASP A 147 22.59 8.48 13.75
CA ASP A 147 24.03 8.54 14.06
C ASP A 147 24.65 7.16 14.35
N SER A 148 23.83 6.19 14.77
CA SER A 148 24.26 4.81 15.04
C SER A 148 24.34 3.95 13.77
N GLY A 149 23.95 4.49 12.61
CA GLY A 149 23.92 3.78 11.33
C GLY A 149 22.67 2.93 11.11
N LYS A 150 21.68 2.98 12.02
CA LYS A 150 20.37 2.37 11.78
C LYS A 150 19.54 3.17 10.79
N VAL A 151 18.62 2.50 10.11
CA VAL A 151 17.75 3.08 9.09
C VAL A 151 16.28 2.91 9.44
N MET A 152 15.56 4.03 9.41
CA MET A 152 14.10 4.06 9.39
C MET A 152 13.63 4.40 7.97
N ALA A 153 12.87 3.51 7.35
CA ALA A 153 12.10 3.86 6.18
C ALA A 153 10.81 4.58 6.60
N ILE A 154 10.37 5.58 5.83
CA ILE A 154 9.01 6.11 5.90
C ILE A 154 8.27 5.58 4.68
N ASP A 155 7.25 4.75 4.95
CA ASP A 155 6.58 3.88 3.99
C ASP A 155 7.55 2.90 3.27
N TYR A 156 7.00 1.86 2.64
CA TYR A 156 7.78 0.92 1.83
C TYR A 156 6.94 0.22 0.75
N GLY A 157 6.91 0.88 -0.41
CA GLY A 157 6.02 0.60 -1.52
C GLY A 157 6.56 -0.24 -2.67
N TYR A 158 5.85 -0.19 -3.81
CA TYR A 158 6.27 -0.86 -5.05
C TYR A 158 7.55 -0.24 -5.64
N ASN A 159 8.40 -1.06 -6.25
CA ASN A 159 9.52 -0.61 -7.10
C ASN A 159 9.12 -0.67 -8.58
N MET A 160 9.18 0.47 -9.26
CA MET A 160 8.79 0.65 -10.66
C MET A 160 9.91 0.37 -11.68
N SER A 161 11.18 0.38 -11.26
CA SER A 161 12.32 0.06 -12.14
C SER A 161 12.68 -1.42 -12.17
N ALA A 162 12.39 -2.16 -11.10
CA ALA A 162 12.74 -3.58 -10.97
C ALA A 162 11.71 -4.50 -11.62
N TYR A 163 10.45 -4.07 -11.73
CA TYR A 163 9.32 -4.90 -12.17
C TYR A 163 8.22 -4.04 -12.82
N GLN A 164 7.57 -4.58 -13.85
CA GLN A 164 6.36 -4.02 -14.43
C GLN A 164 5.17 -4.96 -14.15
N SER A 165 4.14 -4.43 -13.49
CA SER A 165 2.93 -5.18 -13.17
C SER A 165 1.98 -5.26 -14.37
N PRO A 166 1.19 -6.34 -14.51
CA PRO A 166 0.00 -6.30 -15.34
C PRO A 166 -0.95 -5.19 -14.90
N GLY A 167 -1.61 -4.53 -15.86
CA GLY A 167 -2.63 -3.53 -15.63
C GLY A 167 -3.88 -4.09 -14.95
N LYS A 168 -4.15 -5.40 -15.12
CA LYS A 168 -5.23 -6.07 -14.37
C LYS A 168 -4.91 -6.06 -12.87
N GLN A 169 -5.72 -5.31 -12.13
CA GLN A 169 -5.61 -5.25 -10.67
C GLN A 169 -6.09 -6.56 -10.04
N HIS A 170 -5.14 -7.36 -9.54
CA HIS A 170 -5.39 -8.59 -8.80
C HIS A 170 -4.20 -8.88 -7.88
N LEU A 171 -4.45 -9.46 -6.71
CA LEU A 171 -3.41 -9.74 -5.72
C LEU A 171 -2.26 -10.60 -6.28
N SER A 172 -2.58 -11.61 -7.10
CA SER A 172 -1.57 -12.45 -7.77
C SER A 172 -0.67 -11.70 -8.76
N ASN A 173 -1.02 -10.46 -9.11
CA ASN A 173 -0.28 -9.62 -10.05
C ASN A 173 0.55 -8.55 -9.33
N ARG A 174 0.48 -8.50 -7.99
CA ARG A 174 1.28 -7.59 -7.17
C ARG A 174 2.50 -8.32 -6.64
N ARG A 175 3.65 -7.67 -6.78
CA ARG A 175 4.92 -8.22 -6.33
C ARG A 175 5.74 -7.14 -5.64
N PRO A 176 5.91 -7.25 -4.32
CA PRO A 176 6.87 -6.42 -3.61
C PRO A 176 8.30 -6.75 -4.05
N PHE A 177 9.15 -5.73 -4.08
CA PHE A 177 10.60 -5.85 -4.34
C PHE A 177 11.37 -5.06 -3.30
N LEU A 178 12.51 -5.60 -2.85
CA LEU A 178 13.44 -4.82 -2.04
C LEU A 178 14.08 -3.75 -2.95
N HIS A 179 13.99 -2.50 -2.52
CA HIS A 179 14.55 -1.32 -3.17
C HIS A 179 15.20 -0.39 -2.14
N GLY A 180 16.11 0.45 -2.60
CA GLY A 180 16.95 1.33 -1.79
C GLY A 180 18.12 0.63 -1.10
N ILE A 181 18.04 -0.68 -0.86
CA ILE A 181 19.08 -1.44 -0.14
C ILE A 181 20.43 -1.44 -0.87
N LYS A 182 20.43 -1.54 -2.21
CA LYS A 182 21.68 -1.50 -2.99
C LYS A 182 22.36 -0.13 -2.87
N GLY A 183 21.59 0.95 -3.00
CA GLY A 183 22.05 2.32 -2.81
C GLY A 183 22.57 2.58 -1.40
N LEU A 184 21.82 2.16 -0.37
CA LEU A 184 22.24 2.26 1.05
C LEU A 184 23.57 1.53 1.29
N LYS A 185 23.72 0.32 0.74
CA LYS A 185 24.96 -0.45 0.88
C LYS A 185 26.12 0.21 0.17
N LYS A 186 25.90 0.69 -1.06
CA LYS A 186 26.93 1.31 -1.89
C LYS A 186 27.41 2.65 -1.31
N ARG A 187 26.49 3.49 -0.82
CA ARG A 187 26.82 4.83 -0.31
C ARG A 187 27.24 4.84 1.15
N LEU A 188 26.60 4.02 1.99
CA LEU A 188 26.69 4.12 3.45
C LEU A 188 27.17 2.81 4.11
N GLY A 189 27.36 1.73 3.33
CA GLY A 189 27.72 0.42 3.88
C GLY A 189 26.59 -0.28 4.64
N ILE A 190 25.35 0.21 4.53
CA ILE A 190 24.18 -0.32 5.24
C ILE A 190 23.42 -1.31 4.37
N ASP A 191 23.15 -2.51 4.87
CA ASP A 191 22.53 -3.59 4.10
C ASP A 191 21.14 -4.04 4.61
N ARG A 192 20.54 -3.26 5.52
CA ARG A 192 19.23 -3.56 6.11
C ARG A 192 18.43 -2.29 6.44
N ILE A 193 17.14 -2.47 6.69
CA ILE A 193 16.23 -1.46 7.23
C ILE A 193 15.77 -1.94 8.61
N ASP A 194 16.01 -1.14 9.65
CA ASP A 194 15.73 -1.51 11.04
C ASP A 194 14.27 -1.21 11.43
N THR A 195 13.69 -0.14 10.89
CA THR A 195 12.32 0.30 11.21
C THR A 195 11.59 0.80 9.97
N VAL A 196 10.27 0.59 9.90
CA VAL A 196 9.38 1.32 9.00
C VAL A 196 8.39 2.13 9.82
N LEU A 197 8.31 3.44 9.55
CA LEU A 197 7.26 4.31 10.05
C LEU A 197 6.22 4.52 8.94
N VAL A 198 4.97 4.17 9.23
CA VAL A 198 3.91 4.15 8.20
C VAL A 198 3.11 5.45 8.23
N SER A 199 2.90 6.07 7.07
CA SER A 199 2.08 7.28 6.93
C SER A 199 0.59 6.96 6.79
N HIS A 200 0.24 5.94 5.98
CA HIS A 200 -1.11 5.42 5.78
C HIS A 200 -1.10 4.02 5.15
N PHE A 201 -2.27 3.38 5.02
CA PHE A 201 -2.38 1.93 4.78
C PHE A 201 -2.39 1.49 3.31
N HIS A 202 -2.36 2.40 2.34
CA HIS A 202 -2.57 2.02 0.93
C HIS A 202 -1.46 1.10 0.43
N ASP A 203 -1.84 0.15 -0.41
CA ASP A 203 -1.00 -0.98 -0.80
C ASP A 203 0.30 -0.53 -1.47
N ASP A 204 0.27 0.54 -2.25
CA ASP A 204 1.44 1.13 -2.86
C ASP A 204 2.42 1.77 -1.88
N HIS A 205 2.02 2.03 -0.62
CA HIS A 205 2.88 2.49 0.47
C HIS A 205 3.32 1.36 1.41
N VAL A 206 2.57 0.26 1.50
CA VAL A 206 2.81 -0.77 2.55
C VAL A 206 3.14 -2.18 2.04
N ASN A 207 2.98 -2.47 0.74
CA ASN A 207 3.08 -3.85 0.23
C ASN A 207 4.43 -4.53 0.49
N GLY A 208 5.53 -3.77 0.62
CA GLY A 208 6.86 -4.32 0.84
C GLY A 208 7.21 -4.54 2.30
N ILE A 209 6.41 -4.02 3.24
CA ILE A 209 6.67 -4.14 4.67
C ILE A 209 6.71 -5.60 5.15
N PRO A 210 5.77 -6.50 4.80
CA PRO A 210 5.86 -7.90 5.23
C PRO A 210 7.15 -8.60 4.80
N MET A 211 7.70 -8.22 3.65
CA MET A 211 8.97 -8.75 3.16
C MET A 211 10.14 -8.22 4.00
N LEU A 212 10.16 -6.93 4.37
CA LEU A 212 11.17 -6.37 5.27
C LEU A 212 11.15 -7.09 6.64
N GLN A 213 9.97 -7.31 7.22
CA GLN A 213 9.82 -8.09 8.46
C GLN A 213 10.42 -9.49 8.32
N ARG A 214 10.12 -10.20 7.22
CA ARG A 214 10.61 -11.57 6.97
C ARG A 214 12.10 -11.66 6.67
N VAL A 215 12.72 -10.61 6.12
CA VAL A 215 14.11 -10.63 5.66
C VAL A 215 15.06 -10.03 6.69
N PHE A 216 14.68 -8.92 7.33
CA PHE A 216 15.54 -8.17 8.24
C PHE A 216 15.03 -8.15 9.69
N GLY A 217 13.82 -8.64 9.96
CA GLY A 217 13.20 -8.48 11.28
C GLY A 217 12.83 -7.02 11.56
N THR A 218 12.61 -6.21 10.52
CA THR A 218 12.29 -4.78 10.61
C THR A 218 11.09 -4.54 11.53
N GLU A 219 11.24 -3.61 12.48
CA GLU A 219 10.12 -3.16 13.32
C GLU A 219 9.17 -2.27 12.51
N VAL A 220 7.86 -2.37 12.78
CA VAL A 220 6.86 -1.47 12.17
C VAL A 220 6.29 -0.56 13.23
N TRP A 221 6.38 0.74 13.00
CA TRP A 221 5.84 1.78 13.86
C TRP A 221 4.70 2.47 13.10
N ALA A 222 3.55 2.65 13.74
CA ALA A 222 2.39 3.30 13.13
C ALA A 222 1.58 4.06 14.19
N GLY A 223 0.83 5.08 13.76
CA GLY A 223 -0.06 5.81 14.66
C GLY A 223 -1.20 4.93 15.18
N VAL A 224 -1.49 5.04 16.48
CA VAL A 224 -2.49 4.19 17.16
C VAL A 224 -3.90 4.30 16.57
N HIS A 225 -4.24 5.40 15.88
CA HIS A 225 -5.56 5.59 15.27
C HIS A 225 -5.81 4.75 14.02
N PHE A 226 -4.77 4.16 13.41
CA PHE A 226 -4.93 3.37 12.20
C PHE A 226 -4.14 2.06 12.16
N SER A 227 -3.28 1.77 13.14
CA SER A 227 -2.50 0.53 13.19
C SER A 227 -3.32 -0.75 13.03
N ASP A 228 -4.57 -0.79 13.53
CA ASP A 228 -5.43 -1.99 13.42
C ASP A 228 -5.74 -2.35 11.95
N ILE A 229 -5.83 -1.39 11.04
CA ILE A 229 -6.08 -1.68 9.62
C ILE A 229 -4.87 -2.36 8.94
N LEU A 230 -3.66 -2.16 9.46
CA LEU A 230 -2.46 -2.84 9.02
C LEU A 230 -2.43 -4.28 9.55
N GLU A 231 -2.82 -4.47 10.81
CA GLU A 231 -2.79 -5.77 11.49
C GLU A 231 -3.95 -6.67 11.08
N ASN A 232 -5.10 -6.08 10.77
CA ASN A 232 -6.35 -6.78 10.48
C ASN A 232 -7.00 -6.26 9.18
N PRO A 233 -6.33 -6.31 8.01
CA PRO A 233 -6.86 -5.70 6.78
C PRO A 233 -8.23 -6.28 6.36
N ALA A 234 -8.50 -7.55 6.67
CA ALA A 234 -9.78 -8.20 6.39
C ALA A 234 -10.97 -7.65 7.20
N TYR A 235 -10.71 -6.86 8.25
CA TYR A 235 -11.74 -6.23 9.09
C TYR A 235 -12.34 -4.99 8.42
N TYR A 236 -11.68 -4.46 7.39
CA TYR A 236 -12.01 -3.19 6.77
C TYR A 236 -12.45 -3.36 5.31
N ASP A 237 -13.53 -2.68 4.92
CA ASP A 237 -13.89 -2.44 3.51
C ASP A 237 -13.34 -1.08 3.07
N ARG A 238 -12.05 -1.04 2.77
CA ARG A 238 -11.38 0.14 2.22
C ARG A 238 -10.67 -0.21 0.92
N PRO A 239 -10.70 0.68 -0.11
CA PRO A 239 -9.92 0.48 -1.32
C PRO A 239 -8.42 0.47 -1.00
N CYS A 240 -7.64 -0.10 -1.91
CA CYS A 240 -6.17 -0.15 -1.83
C CYS A 240 -5.62 -0.85 -0.56
N LEU A 241 -6.38 -1.75 0.07
CA LEU A 241 -5.88 -2.54 1.19
C LEU A 241 -4.86 -3.59 0.74
N TRP A 242 -3.70 -3.61 1.39
CA TRP A 242 -2.82 -4.76 1.31
C TRP A 242 -3.40 -5.92 2.13
N HIS A 243 -3.57 -7.07 1.48
CA HIS A 243 -4.27 -8.22 2.04
C HIS A 243 -3.53 -8.99 3.13
N GLU A 244 -2.19 -8.92 3.17
CA GLU A 244 -1.39 -9.61 4.16
C GLU A 244 -1.29 -8.74 5.42
N PRO A 245 -1.66 -9.26 6.60
CA PRO A 245 -1.42 -8.59 7.87
C PRO A 245 0.03 -8.13 8.05
N ILE A 246 0.19 -6.90 8.54
CA ILE A 246 1.48 -6.32 8.92
C ILE A 246 1.48 -6.18 10.44
N SER A 247 2.38 -6.90 11.12
CA SER A 247 2.50 -6.81 12.57
C SER A 247 3.09 -5.46 12.97
N VAL A 248 2.37 -4.67 13.78
CA VAL A 248 2.86 -3.39 14.26
C VAL A 248 3.61 -3.61 15.58
N SER A 249 4.91 -3.32 15.57
CA SER A 249 5.79 -3.46 16.73
C SER A 249 5.57 -2.33 17.75
N ARG A 250 5.22 -1.13 17.28
CA ARG A 250 4.88 0.02 18.16
C ARG A 250 3.71 0.83 17.63
N HIS A 251 2.66 0.90 18.44
CA HIS A 251 1.50 1.76 18.26
C HIS A 251 1.79 3.11 18.90
N LEU A 252 2.22 4.08 18.08
CA LEU A 252 2.67 5.38 18.57
C LEU A 252 1.46 6.26 18.97
N PRO A 253 1.51 6.93 20.13
CA PRO A 253 0.46 7.84 20.55
C PRO A 253 0.42 9.07 19.64
N ASN A 254 -0.79 9.55 19.38
CA ASN A 254 -1.02 10.79 18.65
C ASN A 254 -0.68 12.01 19.52
N GLU A 255 -0.21 13.07 18.88
CA GLU A 255 0.05 14.39 19.45
C GLU A 255 1.12 14.42 20.56
N HIS A 256 1.85 13.31 20.77
CA HIS A 256 2.93 13.21 21.75
C HIS A 256 4.26 12.98 21.04
N VAL A 257 5.32 13.61 21.55
CA VAL A 257 6.68 13.36 21.06
C VAL A 257 7.14 11.99 21.54
N THR A 258 7.56 11.19 20.59
CA THR A 258 8.26 9.92 20.77
C THR A 258 9.65 10.03 20.14
N TYR A 259 10.50 9.02 20.34
CA TYR A 259 11.86 9.04 19.81
C TYR A 259 12.15 7.74 19.10
N TRP A 260 12.66 7.85 17.88
CA TRP A 260 13.36 6.76 17.20
C TRP A 260 14.85 7.06 17.27
N GLU A 261 15.60 6.21 17.97
CA GLU A 261 16.96 6.53 18.41
C GLU A 261 16.98 7.90 19.15
N ASN A 262 17.68 8.90 18.61
CA ASN A 262 17.73 10.28 19.09
C ASN A 262 16.84 11.26 18.30
N ILE A 263 16.08 10.78 17.32
CA ILE A 263 15.27 11.60 16.43
C ILE A 263 13.87 11.77 17.03
N PRO A 264 13.44 13.00 17.37
CA PRO A 264 12.10 13.25 17.87
C PRO A 264 11.08 13.06 16.74
N ILE A 265 10.02 12.31 17.01
CA ILE A 265 8.91 12.03 16.10
C ILE A 265 7.60 12.37 16.80
N GLN A 266 6.77 13.15 16.14
CA GLN A 266 5.41 13.44 16.59
C GLN A 266 4.42 13.13 15.47
N LEU A 267 3.37 12.39 15.79
CA LEU A 267 2.34 11.99 14.85
C LEU A 267 1.06 12.78 15.10
N TYR A 268 0.42 13.25 14.05
CA TYR A 268 -0.91 13.83 14.13
C TYR A 268 -1.86 13.08 13.19
N PRO A 269 -3.06 12.70 13.65
CA PRO A 269 -4.10 12.20 12.76
C PRO A 269 -4.35 13.20 11.63
N MET A 270 -4.37 12.68 10.42
CA MET A 270 -4.62 13.45 9.22
C MET A 270 -5.77 12.75 8.49
N SER A 271 -6.85 13.50 8.28
CA SER A 271 -7.97 13.07 7.43
C SER A 271 -7.93 13.85 6.12
N GLY A 272 -8.53 13.35 5.05
CA GLY A 272 -8.52 13.98 3.72
C GLY A 272 -8.30 12.94 2.63
N HIS A 273 -7.06 12.51 2.43
CA HIS A 273 -6.77 11.36 1.57
C HIS A 273 -7.47 10.08 2.07
N THR A 274 -7.31 9.83 3.37
CA THR A 274 -8.04 8.83 4.13
C THR A 274 -8.15 9.27 5.59
N ARG A 275 -9.22 8.86 6.30
CA ARG A 275 -9.30 9.00 7.77
C ARG A 275 -8.17 8.26 8.52
N PHE A 276 -7.52 7.31 7.85
CA PHE A 276 -6.47 6.44 8.40
C PHE A 276 -5.05 6.90 7.99
N SER A 277 -4.82 8.22 7.92
CA SER A 277 -3.49 8.77 7.60
C SER A 277 -2.91 9.57 8.75
N THR A 278 -1.61 9.82 8.67
CA THR A 278 -0.84 10.51 9.69
C THR A 278 0.06 11.56 9.07
N LEU A 279 0.03 12.77 9.63
CA LEU A 279 1.11 13.73 9.46
C LEU A 279 2.26 13.33 10.39
N ILE A 280 3.39 12.96 9.80
CA ILE A 280 4.60 12.60 10.55
C ILE A 280 5.47 13.85 10.63
N CYS A 281 5.76 14.33 11.84
CA CYS A 281 6.65 15.46 12.08
C CYS A 281 7.94 14.95 12.76
N PHE A 282 9.10 15.32 12.25
CA PHE A 282 10.39 14.97 12.85
C PHE A 282 11.46 16.03 12.60
N GLU A 283 12.57 15.95 13.33
CA GLU A 283 13.73 16.83 13.14
C GLU A 283 15.00 16.03 12.86
N VAL A 284 15.65 16.33 11.75
CA VAL A 284 16.92 15.71 11.33
C VAL A 284 17.82 16.79 10.73
N ASP A 285 19.14 16.71 10.97
CA ASP A 285 20.11 17.71 10.48
C ASP A 285 19.79 19.16 10.87
N GLY A 286 19.14 19.36 12.02
CA GLY A 286 18.65 20.67 12.47
C GLY A 286 17.56 21.26 11.56
N LYS A 287 16.88 20.42 10.76
CA LYS A 287 15.76 20.78 9.90
C LYS A 287 14.50 20.10 10.39
N ARG A 288 13.41 20.86 10.47
CA ARG A 288 12.07 20.32 10.69
C ARG A 288 11.56 19.74 9.39
N VAL A 289 11.18 18.47 9.40
CA VAL A 289 10.70 17.72 8.25
C VAL A 289 9.32 17.17 8.56
N VAL A 290 8.41 17.24 7.59
CA VAL A 290 7.11 16.57 7.66
C VAL A 290 6.95 15.57 6.54
N HIS A 291 6.30 14.45 6.82
CA HIS A 291 5.74 13.57 5.79
C HIS A 291 4.22 13.71 5.80
N THR A 292 3.69 14.17 4.67
CA THR A 292 2.25 14.47 4.50
C THR A 292 1.48 13.33 3.84
N GLY A 293 2.13 12.18 3.62
CA GLY A 293 1.55 11.07 2.87
C GLY A 293 0.97 11.59 1.56
N ASP A 294 -0.27 11.22 1.31
CA ASP A 294 -1.00 11.59 0.10
C ASP A 294 -1.91 12.82 0.26
N GLN A 295 -1.64 13.65 1.26
CA GLN A 295 -2.49 14.80 1.55
C GLN A 295 -2.24 15.96 0.59
N ILE A 296 -0.98 16.29 0.30
CA ILE A 296 -0.62 17.50 -0.46
C ILE A 296 -0.05 17.10 -1.82
N PHE A 297 -0.77 17.47 -2.87
CA PHE A 297 -0.38 17.17 -4.25
C PHE A 297 -0.27 18.41 -5.12
N PHE A 298 0.64 18.29 -6.10
CA PHE A 298 0.85 19.27 -7.15
C PHE A 298 0.92 18.56 -8.51
N SER A 299 0.18 19.08 -9.48
CA SER A 299 0.35 18.73 -10.89
C SER A 299 1.22 19.79 -11.55
N THR A 300 2.31 19.37 -12.19
CA THR A 300 3.21 20.27 -12.92
C THR A 300 3.72 19.61 -14.21
N PRO A 301 3.83 20.37 -15.33
CA PRO A 301 4.49 19.86 -16.54
C PRO A 301 5.96 19.47 -16.32
N SER A 302 6.66 20.11 -15.37
CA SER A 302 8.08 19.84 -15.10
C SER A 302 8.32 18.59 -14.26
N GLY A 303 7.29 18.03 -13.64
CA GLY A 303 7.41 16.94 -12.66
C GLY A 303 8.00 17.36 -11.30
N LEU A 304 8.42 18.63 -11.14
CA LEU A 304 8.86 19.19 -9.87
C LEU A 304 7.69 19.73 -9.02
N PRO A 305 7.49 19.22 -7.81
CA PRO A 305 6.41 19.70 -6.95
C PRO A 305 6.62 21.16 -6.57
N PHE A 306 5.53 21.92 -6.51
CA PHE A 306 5.51 23.33 -6.14
C PHE A 306 6.43 24.26 -6.98
N ASP A 307 6.70 23.90 -8.25
CA ASP A 307 7.36 24.76 -9.24
C ASP A 307 6.41 25.88 -9.75
N LYS A 308 6.92 26.86 -10.52
CA LYS A 308 6.18 28.05 -10.99
C LYS A 308 4.84 27.77 -11.68
N ASP A 309 4.73 26.61 -12.35
CA ASP A 309 3.54 26.19 -13.11
C ASP A 309 2.74 25.09 -12.38
N ALA A 310 3.12 24.77 -11.14
CA ALA A 310 2.48 23.75 -10.33
C ALA A 310 1.07 24.17 -9.91
N LYS A 311 0.12 23.26 -10.08
CA LYS A 311 -1.27 23.42 -9.65
C LYS A 311 -1.56 22.45 -8.52
N SER A 312 -1.93 22.99 -7.36
CA SER A 312 -2.37 22.14 -6.25
C SER A 312 -3.72 21.51 -6.56
N PHE A 313 -3.90 20.27 -6.12
CA PHE A 313 -5.17 19.57 -6.09
C PHE A 313 -5.22 18.68 -4.85
N THR A 314 -6.42 18.27 -4.45
CA THR A 314 -6.61 17.33 -3.34
C THR A 314 -6.70 15.91 -3.87
N ASN A 315 -5.95 14.98 -3.28
CA ASN A 315 -6.04 13.56 -3.58
C ASN A 315 -6.92 12.86 -2.53
N HIS A 316 -8.23 13.10 -2.52
CA HIS A 316 -9.15 12.48 -1.57
C HIS A 316 -9.84 11.27 -2.17
N VAL A 317 -10.06 10.22 -1.37
CA VAL A 317 -10.82 9.03 -1.79
C VAL A 317 -12.01 8.86 -0.86
N TYR A 318 -13.23 9.14 -1.34
CA TYR A 318 -14.45 9.13 -0.53
C TYR A 318 -14.66 7.83 0.27
N LYS A 319 -14.39 6.67 -0.35
CA LYS A 319 -14.53 5.36 0.31
C LYS A 319 -13.50 5.15 1.45
N ASN A 320 -12.48 5.99 1.57
CA ASN A 320 -11.45 5.93 2.61
C ASN A 320 -11.76 6.75 3.87
N GLY A 321 -12.97 7.28 3.99
CA GLY A 321 -13.36 8.18 5.06
C GLY A 321 -13.02 9.63 4.71
N LEU A 322 -13.97 10.51 4.98
CA LEU A 322 -13.91 11.92 4.60
C LEU A 322 -14.46 12.79 5.73
N ASP A 323 -13.68 13.75 6.18
CA ASP A 323 -14.09 14.74 7.18
C ASP A 323 -13.97 16.15 6.60
N LEU A 324 -14.99 16.99 6.74
CA LEU A 324 -14.89 18.40 6.37
C LEU A 324 -13.89 19.12 7.29
N GLY A 325 -13.22 20.14 6.75
CA GLY A 325 -12.20 20.90 7.50
C GLY A 325 -10.88 20.16 7.69
N CYS A 326 -10.74 18.92 7.21
CA CYS A 326 -9.55 18.10 7.41
C CYS A 326 -8.26 18.72 6.84
N TYR A 327 -8.35 19.35 5.66
CA TYR A 327 -7.22 20.08 5.06
C TYR A 327 -6.89 21.35 5.83
N LYS A 328 -7.88 22.05 6.41
CA LYS A 328 -7.64 23.23 7.27
C LYS A 328 -6.96 22.83 8.58
N GLN A 329 -7.36 21.71 9.17
CA GLN A 329 -6.69 21.16 10.34
C GLN A 329 -5.23 20.81 10.03
N THR A 330 -4.98 20.14 8.90
CA THR A 330 -3.60 19.85 8.45
C THR A 330 -2.79 21.14 8.28
N LEU A 331 -3.36 22.16 7.64
CA LEU A 331 -2.72 23.47 7.47
C LEU A 331 -2.36 24.12 8.82
N LYS A 332 -3.26 24.05 9.80
CA LYS A 332 -3.00 24.57 11.15
C LYS A 332 -1.80 23.85 11.76
N LEU A 333 -1.77 22.52 11.73
CA LEU A 333 -0.66 21.72 12.25
C LEU A 333 0.67 22.05 11.57
N LEU A 334 0.66 22.24 10.24
CA LEU A 334 1.83 22.66 9.48
C LEU A 334 2.31 24.06 9.89
N ARG A 335 1.39 25.00 10.11
CA ARG A 335 1.74 26.35 10.62
C ARG A 335 2.25 26.32 12.06
N ASP A 336 1.79 25.40 12.89
CA ASP A 336 2.28 25.27 14.26
C ASP A 336 3.70 24.65 14.27
N PHE A 337 3.95 23.65 13.41
CA PHE A 337 5.24 22.96 13.32
C PHE A 337 6.31 23.73 12.51
N GLN A 338 5.91 24.55 11.54
CA GLN A 338 6.81 25.34 10.67
C GLN A 338 7.90 24.46 10.01
N PRO A 339 7.57 23.43 9.22
CA PRO A 339 8.56 22.59 8.55
C PRO A 339 9.46 23.39 7.62
N ASN A 340 10.70 22.92 7.43
CA ASN A 340 11.59 23.38 6.38
C ASN A 340 11.41 22.54 5.10
N TRP A 341 11.16 21.25 5.26
CA TRP A 341 11.01 20.28 4.18
C TRP A 341 9.70 19.52 4.28
N VAL A 342 9.11 19.23 3.12
CA VAL A 342 7.93 18.39 2.98
C VAL A 342 8.29 17.16 2.16
N LEU A 343 7.98 16.01 2.74
CA LEU A 343 7.92 14.71 2.09
C LEU A 343 6.46 14.40 1.78
N THR A 344 6.22 13.72 0.67
CA THR A 344 4.89 13.33 0.19
C THR A 344 4.94 11.90 -0.30
N GLY A 345 3.80 11.25 -0.42
CA GLY A 345 3.71 9.87 -0.88
C GLY A 345 3.99 9.67 -2.38
N HIS A 346 3.97 10.71 -3.23
CA HIS A 346 4.15 10.53 -4.69
C HIS A 346 4.91 11.66 -5.41
N THR A 347 5.47 12.63 -4.69
CA THR A 347 6.27 13.70 -5.30
C THR A 347 7.60 13.86 -4.59
N ARG A 348 8.60 14.37 -5.33
CA ARG A 348 9.94 14.58 -4.77
C ARG A 348 9.90 15.51 -3.54
N PRO A 349 10.81 15.35 -2.57
CA PRO A 349 10.93 16.30 -1.46
C PRO A 349 11.12 17.74 -1.93
N TYR A 350 10.50 18.69 -1.24
CA TYR A 350 10.64 20.12 -1.54
C TYR A 350 10.63 20.98 -0.27
N GLN A 351 11.15 22.20 -0.41
CA GLN A 351 11.19 23.18 0.68
C GLN A 351 9.90 24.01 0.73
N THR A 352 9.49 24.37 1.94
CA THR A 352 8.34 25.27 2.14
C THR A 352 8.73 26.73 1.93
N SER A 353 7.76 27.56 1.55
CA SER A 353 7.87 29.02 1.53
C SER A 353 6.58 29.68 2.03
N PRO A 354 6.56 31.00 2.28
CA PRO A 354 5.31 31.71 2.57
C PRO A 354 4.24 31.53 1.49
N GLU A 355 4.64 31.50 0.22
CA GLU A 355 3.75 31.28 -0.93
C GLU A 355 3.17 29.86 -0.91
N TRP A 356 3.94 28.86 -0.46
CA TRP A 356 3.46 27.48 -0.33
C TRP A 356 2.25 27.40 0.60
N TYR A 357 2.32 28.06 1.76
CA TYR A 357 1.20 28.12 2.70
C TYR A 357 -0.05 28.75 2.09
N GLN A 358 0.10 29.77 1.26
CA GLN A 358 -1.03 30.41 0.57
C GLN A 358 -1.70 29.44 -0.43
N VAL A 359 -0.90 28.66 -1.15
CA VAL A 359 -1.42 27.69 -2.12
C VAL A 359 -2.18 26.56 -1.44
N ILE A 360 -1.62 25.96 -0.39
CA ILE A 360 -2.30 24.86 0.33
C ILE A 360 -3.52 25.37 1.12
N GLU A 361 -3.52 26.62 1.59
CA GLU A 361 -4.69 27.27 2.22
C GLU A 361 -5.83 27.48 1.22
N LYS A 362 -5.51 27.91 0.00
CA LYS A 362 -6.49 27.99 -1.08
C LYS A 362 -7.09 26.62 -1.39
N GLY A 363 -6.27 25.57 -1.45
CA GLY A 363 -6.72 24.19 -1.65
C GLY A 363 -7.64 23.70 -0.53
N ALA A 364 -7.26 23.95 0.73
CA ALA A 364 -8.05 23.60 1.91
C ALA A 364 -9.43 24.29 1.92
N ASN A 365 -9.48 25.58 1.58
CA ASN A 365 -10.73 26.32 1.49
C ASN A 365 -11.62 25.83 0.34
N ALA A 366 -11.02 25.58 -0.84
CA ALA A 366 -11.74 25.10 -2.01
C ALA A 366 -12.35 23.71 -1.77
N PHE A 367 -11.64 22.83 -1.06
CA PHE A 367 -12.16 21.51 -0.70
C PHE A 367 -13.46 21.61 0.09
N ASP A 368 -13.48 22.36 1.19
CA ASP A 368 -14.71 22.54 1.98
C ASP A 368 -15.81 23.22 1.17
N GLU A 369 -15.47 24.26 0.40
CA GLU A 369 -16.43 25.02 -0.42
C GLU A 369 -17.16 24.13 -1.44
N VAL A 370 -16.43 23.25 -2.14
CA VAL A 370 -17.02 22.32 -3.11
C VAL A 370 -18.03 21.40 -2.44
N HIS A 371 -17.70 20.80 -1.30
CA HIS A 371 -18.60 19.90 -0.60
C HIS A 371 -19.82 20.64 -0.05
N LEU A 372 -19.62 21.78 0.62
CA LEU A 372 -20.71 22.58 1.19
C LEU A 372 -21.66 23.15 0.12
N ARG A 373 -21.20 23.39 -1.11
CA ARG A 373 -22.04 23.90 -2.20
C ARG A 373 -22.73 22.82 -3.02
N LEU A 374 -22.08 21.66 -3.20
CA LEU A 374 -22.59 20.61 -4.08
C LEU A 374 -23.36 19.51 -3.34
N MET A 375 -23.22 19.42 -2.01
CA MET A 375 -23.90 18.43 -1.18
C MET A 375 -24.96 19.08 -0.29
N LEU A 376 -26.00 18.30 0.03
CA LEU A 376 -27.01 18.67 1.02
C LEU A 376 -26.44 18.42 2.43
N LEU A 377 -25.67 19.38 2.92
CA LEU A 377 -25.01 19.36 4.23
C LEU A 377 -25.51 20.50 5.14
N ASP A 378 -26.76 20.91 4.94
CA ASP A 378 -27.42 21.93 5.75
C ASP A 378 -27.62 21.45 7.19
N GLU A 379 -27.43 22.37 8.15
CA GLU A 379 -27.50 22.05 9.58
C GLU A 379 -28.82 21.40 9.97
N ASP A 380 -29.93 21.86 9.36
CA ASP A 380 -31.30 21.36 9.58
C ASP A 380 -31.69 20.16 8.68
N GLY A 381 -30.82 19.76 7.75
CA GLY A 381 -31.10 18.76 6.74
C GLY A 381 -30.97 17.31 7.22
N VAL A 382 -31.44 16.35 6.43
CA VAL A 382 -31.26 14.91 6.69
C VAL A 382 -30.15 14.36 5.82
N HIS A 383 -28.99 14.06 6.41
CA HIS A 383 -27.82 13.58 5.68
C HIS A 383 -26.84 12.78 6.56
N PHE A 384 -26.02 11.94 5.94
CA PHE A 384 -24.95 11.17 6.61
C PHE A 384 -23.58 11.88 6.58
N GLY A 385 -23.59 13.20 6.40
CA GLY A 385 -22.36 14.00 6.35
C GLY A 385 -21.62 13.83 5.02
N ALA A 386 -20.39 14.34 4.95
CA ALA A 386 -19.65 14.38 3.70
C ALA A 386 -19.17 12.99 3.22
N GLU A 387 -18.92 12.03 4.13
CA GLU A 387 -18.66 10.62 3.76
C GLU A 387 -19.91 9.93 3.19
N SER A 388 -21.11 10.48 3.43
CA SER A 388 -22.40 9.92 2.99
C SER A 388 -22.66 8.48 3.44
N GLN A 389 -22.06 8.06 4.57
CA GLN A 389 -22.14 6.70 5.09
C GLN A 389 -22.98 6.63 6.37
N GLY A 390 -24.07 5.86 6.33
CA GLY A 390 -24.99 5.72 7.46
C GLY A 390 -24.61 4.66 8.49
N GLY A 391 -23.65 3.79 8.17
CA GLY A 391 -23.12 2.81 9.10
C GLY A 391 -21.96 1.99 8.55
N LYS A 392 -21.36 1.17 9.41
CA LYS A 392 -20.29 0.21 9.11
C LYS A 392 -20.46 -1.05 9.94
N LEU A 393 -19.99 -2.17 9.39
CA LEU A 393 -19.83 -3.45 10.08
C LEU A 393 -18.33 -3.79 10.20
N ASN A 394 -17.97 -4.43 11.30
CA ASN A 394 -16.63 -4.91 11.62
C ASN A 394 -16.75 -6.30 12.30
N PRO A 395 -16.05 -7.35 11.85
CA PRO A 395 -15.15 -7.39 10.68
C PRO A 395 -15.92 -7.34 9.36
N TYR A 396 -15.32 -6.71 8.34
CA TYR A 396 -15.86 -6.76 6.97
C TYR A 396 -15.88 -8.18 6.42
N GLN A 397 -14.84 -8.99 6.64
CA GLN A 397 -14.82 -10.41 6.30
C GLN A 397 -14.81 -11.28 7.56
N LEU A 398 -15.96 -11.88 7.86
CA LEU A 398 -16.13 -12.81 8.97
C LEU A 398 -15.99 -14.27 8.49
N HIS A 399 -15.25 -15.08 9.25
CA HIS A 399 -15.05 -16.50 8.95
C HIS A 399 -15.49 -17.39 10.12
N LEU A 400 -16.49 -18.23 9.85
CA LEU A 400 -17.12 -19.16 10.80
C LEU A 400 -16.89 -20.61 10.34
N PRO A 401 -15.69 -21.18 10.58
CA PRO A 401 -15.35 -22.52 10.09
C PRO A 401 -16.23 -23.62 10.69
N ALA A 402 -16.74 -23.44 11.91
CA ALA A 402 -17.61 -24.38 12.60
C ALA A 402 -19.11 -24.10 12.43
N GLY A 403 -19.49 -23.12 11.61
CA GLY A 403 -20.84 -22.56 11.64
C GLY A 403 -21.05 -21.66 12.85
N GLY A 404 -22.31 -21.45 13.21
CA GLY A 404 -22.72 -20.64 14.35
C GLY A 404 -23.13 -19.22 13.97
N GLU A 405 -23.39 -18.42 15.00
CA GLU A 405 -23.87 -17.05 14.90
C GLU A 405 -22.78 -16.12 14.32
N ALA A 406 -23.16 -15.30 13.33
CA ALA A 406 -22.31 -14.27 12.78
C ALA A 406 -22.52 -12.98 13.57
N GLU A 407 -21.57 -12.65 14.45
CA GLU A 407 -21.58 -11.43 15.25
C GLU A 407 -20.75 -10.32 14.60
N PHE A 408 -21.27 -9.10 14.64
CA PHE A 408 -20.61 -7.91 14.15
C PHE A 408 -20.64 -6.80 15.20
N GLU A 409 -19.53 -6.09 15.30
CA GLU A 409 -19.49 -4.74 15.85
C GLU A 409 -19.60 -3.73 14.71
N GLY A 410 -19.73 -2.45 15.04
CA GLY A 410 -19.83 -1.42 14.01
C GLY A 410 -20.30 -0.10 14.57
N TRP A 411 -20.79 0.76 13.68
CA TRP A 411 -21.43 2.00 14.06
C TRP A 411 -22.55 2.36 13.10
N ILE A 412 -23.50 3.14 13.59
CA ILE A 412 -24.53 3.81 12.78
C ILE A 412 -24.55 5.30 13.09
N LEU A 413 -25.05 6.09 12.15
CA LEU A 413 -25.14 7.54 12.24
C LEU A 413 -26.61 7.97 12.21
N ASN A 414 -27.01 8.84 13.15
CA ASN A 414 -28.28 9.55 13.05
C ASN A 414 -28.17 10.64 11.96
N PRO A 415 -28.91 10.55 10.85
CA PRO A 415 -28.84 11.57 9.81
C PRO A 415 -29.64 12.84 10.18
N PHE A 416 -30.42 12.84 11.27
CA PHE A 416 -31.27 13.95 11.66
C PHE A 416 -30.56 14.92 12.63
N PRO A 417 -30.91 16.22 12.60
CA PRO A 417 -30.44 17.22 13.55
C PRO A 417 -31.20 17.21 14.88
N ILE A 418 -32.08 16.22 15.09
CA ILE A 418 -32.85 16.01 16.32
C ILE A 418 -32.60 14.59 16.84
N PRO A 419 -32.83 14.32 18.15
CA PRO A 419 -32.75 12.96 18.66
C PRO A 419 -33.76 12.07 17.94
N GLU A 420 -33.33 10.89 17.52
CA GLU A 420 -34.17 9.93 16.82
C GLU A 420 -33.84 8.50 17.24
N LYS A 421 -34.82 7.62 17.08
CA LYS A 421 -34.66 6.19 17.27
C LYS A 421 -34.25 5.53 15.97
N ALA A 422 -33.18 4.74 16.01
CA ALA A 422 -32.76 3.86 14.93
C ALA A 422 -33.24 2.42 15.17
N VAL A 423 -33.63 1.76 14.09
CA VAL A 423 -33.92 0.33 14.03
C VAL A 423 -33.00 -0.27 12.98
N ILE A 424 -32.24 -1.29 13.38
CA ILE A 424 -31.29 -1.99 12.51
C ILE A 424 -31.55 -3.49 12.49
N LYS A 425 -31.25 -4.10 11.35
CA LYS A 425 -31.24 -5.55 11.15
C LYS A 425 -30.18 -5.93 10.11
N LEU A 426 -29.65 -7.14 10.19
CA LEU A 426 -28.86 -7.71 9.12
C LEU A 426 -29.77 -8.37 8.08
N VAL A 427 -29.39 -8.27 6.82
CA VAL A 427 -30.12 -8.85 5.69
C VAL A 427 -29.19 -9.82 4.98
N GLY A 428 -29.50 -11.10 5.10
CA GLY A 428 -28.81 -12.20 4.41
C GLY A 428 -29.79 -13.06 3.61
N PRO A 429 -29.43 -14.32 3.32
CA PRO A 429 -30.37 -15.30 2.78
C PRO A 429 -31.65 -15.44 3.62
N ASP A 430 -32.77 -15.78 2.97
CA ASP A 430 -34.10 -15.81 3.60
C ASP A 430 -34.22 -16.80 4.78
N ASP A 431 -33.38 -17.83 4.80
CA ASP A 431 -33.32 -18.86 5.84
C ASP A 431 -32.39 -18.49 7.01
N TRP A 432 -31.77 -17.30 7.00
CA TRP A 432 -30.94 -16.80 8.09
C TRP A 432 -31.74 -15.93 9.05
N GLU A 433 -31.55 -16.16 10.35
CA GLU A 433 -32.29 -15.45 11.39
C GLU A 433 -31.49 -14.24 11.89
N SER A 434 -31.95 -13.02 11.62
CA SER A 434 -31.30 -11.79 12.08
C SER A 434 -31.89 -11.29 13.39
N GLN A 435 -31.01 -10.79 14.27
CA GLN A 435 -31.41 -9.92 15.37
C GLN A 435 -31.95 -8.59 14.83
N VAL A 436 -32.95 -8.02 15.51
CA VAL A 436 -33.38 -6.63 15.34
C VAL A 436 -32.96 -5.85 16.57
N VAL A 437 -32.26 -4.73 16.38
CA VAL A 437 -31.75 -3.88 17.46
C VAL A 437 -32.32 -2.48 17.32
N GLU A 438 -32.76 -1.92 18.44
CA GLU A 438 -33.24 -0.54 18.53
C GLU A 438 -32.25 0.31 19.33
N VAL A 439 -31.92 1.49 18.81
CA VAL A 439 -30.89 2.36 19.38
C VAL A 439 -31.39 3.80 19.43
N GLU A 440 -31.41 4.40 20.61
CA GLU A 440 -31.62 5.84 20.76
C GLU A 440 -30.35 6.60 20.37
N LEU A 441 -30.48 7.59 19.49
CA LEU A 441 -29.39 8.42 18.98
C LEU A 441 -29.68 9.91 19.22
N LYS A 442 -28.67 10.64 19.70
CA LYS A 442 -28.69 12.11 19.76
C LYS A 442 -28.59 12.72 18.35
N PRO A 443 -28.85 14.04 18.19
CA PRO A 443 -28.64 14.74 16.93
C PRO A 443 -27.27 14.44 16.34
N ARG A 444 -27.24 13.98 15.08
CA ARG A 444 -25.99 13.69 14.34
C ARG A 444 -25.03 12.73 15.05
N GLU A 445 -25.50 11.94 16.01
CA GLU A 445 -24.65 11.04 16.78
C GLU A 445 -24.27 9.83 15.94
N GLN A 446 -22.96 9.57 15.89
CA GLN A 446 -22.43 8.28 15.51
C GLN A 446 -22.32 7.43 16.77
N LYS A 447 -22.92 6.23 16.75
CA LYS A 447 -22.94 5.33 17.91
C LYS A 447 -22.52 3.93 17.53
N GLU A 448 -21.70 3.33 18.37
CA GLU A 448 -21.29 1.94 18.24
C GLU A 448 -22.47 1.00 18.42
N ILE A 449 -22.47 -0.10 17.67
CA ILE A 449 -23.51 -1.13 17.70
C ILE A 449 -22.90 -2.52 17.78
N ARG A 450 -23.71 -3.46 18.28
CA ARG A 450 -23.48 -4.91 18.16
C ARG A 450 -24.74 -5.53 17.59
N ILE A 451 -24.58 -6.43 16.63
CA ILE A 451 -25.69 -7.09 15.95
C ILE A 451 -25.25 -8.43 15.40
N SER A 452 -26.17 -9.38 15.32
CA SER A 452 -25.90 -10.72 14.81
C SER A 452 -26.93 -11.25 13.81
N ILE A 453 -26.50 -12.22 13.02
CA ILE A 453 -27.33 -13.02 12.12
C ILE A 453 -26.91 -14.49 12.19
N SER A 454 -27.86 -15.40 12.26
CA SER A 454 -27.64 -16.83 12.44
C SER A 454 -27.93 -17.60 11.15
N PRO A 455 -26.91 -18.17 10.48
CA PRO A 455 -27.13 -19.14 9.41
C PRO A 455 -27.69 -20.46 9.98
N PRO A 456 -28.48 -21.22 9.19
CA PRO A 456 -28.90 -22.57 9.57
C PRO A 456 -27.73 -23.51 9.93
N ASN A 457 -28.00 -24.48 10.79
CA ASN A 457 -27.03 -25.51 11.10
C ASN A 457 -26.63 -26.29 9.82
N GLY A 458 -25.32 -26.38 9.57
CA GLY A 458 -24.78 -27.05 8.39
C GLY A 458 -24.68 -26.17 7.14
N SER A 459 -24.96 -24.85 7.23
CA SER A 459 -24.71 -23.93 6.14
C SER A 459 -23.25 -23.96 5.66
N CYS A 460 -23.07 -23.90 4.34
CA CYS A 460 -21.77 -23.92 3.69
C CYS A 460 -21.76 -22.86 2.59
N CYS A 461 -21.03 -21.77 2.80
CA CYS A 461 -20.97 -20.65 1.86
C CYS A 461 -19.63 -19.92 1.95
N ARG A 462 -19.19 -19.34 0.83
CA ARG A 462 -17.99 -18.50 0.76
C ARG A 462 -18.38 -17.08 0.38
N ARG A 463 -17.99 -16.10 1.21
CA ARG A 463 -18.23 -14.67 0.99
C ARG A 463 -19.70 -14.35 0.69
N GLN A 464 -20.62 -14.90 1.48
CA GLN A 464 -22.03 -14.54 1.45
C GLN A 464 -22.16 -13.06 1.89
N PRO A 465 -22.63 -12.15 1.03
CA PRO A 465 -22.86 -10.77 1.43
C PRO A 465 -24.03 -10.69 2.42
N ILE A 466 -23.87 -9.86 3.45
CA ILE A 466 -24.86 -9.50 4.44
C ILE A 466 -24.94 -7.97 4.48
N GLY A 467 -26.13 -7.40 4.34
CA GLY A 467 -26.37 -5.96 4.42
C GLY A 467 -26.82 -5.51 5.81
N LEU A 468 -26.42 -4.31 6.24
CA LEU A 468 -26.96 -3.64 7.42
C LEU A 468 -28.09 -2.71 7.01
N ASP A 469 -29.34 -3.13 7.21
CA ASP A 469 -30.53 -2.32 6.95
C ASP A 469 -30.75 -1.32 8.09
N LEU A 470 -30.93 -0.04 7.74
CA LEU A 470 -31.07 1.06 8.69
C LEU A 470 -32.37 1.83 8.46
N THR A 471 -33.14 2.00 9.53
CA THR A 471 -34.27 2.93 9.61
C THR A 471 -34.03 3.89 10.77
N VAL A 472 -34.19 5.21 10.56
CA VAL A 472 -34.06 6.23 11.62
C VAL A 472 -35.27 7.14 11.60
N GLY A 473 -35.89 7.39 12.76
CA GLY A 473 -37.10 8.23 12.85
C GLY A 473 -38.26 7.72 11.99
N GLY A 474 -38.37 6.39 11.84
CA GLY A 474 -39.36 5.75 10.96
C GLY A 474 -39.07 5.88 9.46
N ARG A 475 -38.01 6.57 9.04
CA ARG A 475 -37.59 6.68 7.64
C ARG A 475 -36.59 5.57 7.28
N PRO A 476 -36.89 4.71 6.29
CA PRO A 476 -35.94 3.71 5.84
C PRO A 476 -34.82 4.35 4.99
N PHE A 477 -33.58 3.94 5.24
CA PHE A 477 -32.40 4.31 4.45
C PHE A 477 -31.82 3.11 3.67
N GLY A 478 -32.42 1.91 3.85
CA GLY A 478 -32.00 0.68 3.19
C GLY A 478 -30.73 0.08 3.78
N GLN A 479 -30.07 -0.77 3.00
CA GLN A 479 -28.81 -1.42 3.38
C GLN A 479 -27.64 -0.42 3.25
N VAL A 480 -27.22 0.19 4.35
CA VAL A 480 -26.22 1.27 4.39
C VAL A 480 -24.78 0.79 4.53
N ALA A 481 -24.59 -0.49 4.85
CA ALA A 481 -23.29 -1.15 4.91
C ALA A 481 -23.43 -2.61 4.49
N GLU A 482 -22.31 -3.25 4.18
CA GLU A 482 -22.22 -4.68 3.92
C GLU A 482 -21.04 -5.32 4.66
N ALA A 483 -21.11 -6.63 4.83
CA ALA A 483 -20.03 -7.50 5.26
C ALA A 483 -20.14 -8.85 4.52
N LEU A 484 -19.05 -9.62 4.51
CA LEU A 484 -18.94 -10.92 3.86
C LEU A 484 -18.77 -12.01 4.93
N VAL A 485 -19.69 -12.97 4.93
CA VAL A 485 -19.64 -14.12 5.85
C VAL A 485 -19.22 -15.38 5.08
N THR A 486 -18.25 -16.10 5.62
CA THR A 486 -17.83 -17.41 5.12
C THR A 486 -18.12 -18.45 6.18
N VAL A 487 -18.93 -19.46 5.87
CA VAL A 487 -19.42 -20.47 6.82
C VAL A 487 -19.05 -21.87 6.33
N GLY A 488 -18.54 -22.72 7.23
CA GLY A 488 -18.37 -24.15 6.97
C GLY A 488 -17.32 -24.53 5.91
N VAL A 489 -16.49 -23.57 5.48
CA VAL A 489 -15.40 -23.80 4.51
C VAL A 489 -14.06 -23.29 5.07
N PRO A 490 -12.91 -23.83 4.64
CA PRO A 490 -11.60 -23.27 4.98
C PRO A 490 -11.43 -21.83 4.49
N LYS A 491 -10.58 -21.05 5.19
CA LYS A 491 -10.30 -19.64 4.85
C LYS A 491 -9.64 -19.48 3.47
N PHE A 492 -8.83 -20.47 3.08
CA PHE A 492 -8.03 -20.50 1.86
C PHE A 492 -8.56 -21.53 0.86
#